data_AF-A0A948KGJ0-F1
#
_entry.id   AF-A0A948KGJ0-F1
#
_cell.length_a   1.000
_cell.length_b   1.000
_cell.length_c   1.000
_cell.angle_alpha   90.00
_cell.angle_beta   90.00
_cell.angle_gamma   90.00
#
_symmetry.space_group_name_H-M   'P 1'
#
loop_
_entity.id
_entity.type
_entity.pdbx_description
1 polymer ?
#
loop_
_entity_poly.entity_id
_entity_poly.type
_entity_poly.pdbx_seq_one_letter_code
_entity_poly.pdbx_strand_id
1 'polypeptide(L)'
;LNDRELFRILMTFMLHTSDMNLPEDINNHIIKTTNRTISIIEQVFKYGIEKGEFPPDINLRMNRNAIWGLLNGIISLHLFTGKESGRTEVIHSTIKSGLEIYIRGMGNSRKKEGGVFV
;
A
#
# COMPACT_ATOMS: atom_id res chain seq x y z
N LEU A 1 -27.83 -11.29 1.07
CA LEU A 1 -27.02 -11.94 2.14
C LEU A 1 -25.60 -12.35 1.69
N ASN A 2 -25.20 -12.15 0.43
CA ASN A 2 -23.91 -12.63 -0.09
C ASN A 2 -22.69 -11.69 0.08
N ASP A 3 -22.85 -10.45 0.52
CA ASP A 3 -21.71 -9.50 0.60
C ASP A 3 -21.11 -9.31 2.01
N ARG A 4 -21.83 -9.70 3.07
CA ARG A 4 -21.33 -9.56 4.46
C ARG A 4 -20.23 -10.57 4.79
N GLU A 5 -20.32 -11.78 4.24
CA GLU A 5 -19.30 -12.83 4.43
C GLU A 5 -18.01 -12.51 3.69
N LEU A 6 -18.09 -11.97 2.48
CA LEU A 6 -16.91 -11.57 1.69
C LEU A 6 -16.20 -10.35 2.30
N PHE A 7 -16.96 -9.36 2.79
CA PHE A 7 -16.40 -8.24 3.56
C PHE A 7 -15.72 -8.72 4.86
N ARG A 8 -16.33 -9.69 5.57
CA ARG A 8 -15.75 -10.32 6.75
C ARG A 8 -14.47 -11.08 6.42
N ILE A 9 -14.43 -11.85 5.34
CA ILE A 9 -13.23 -12.59 4.91
C ILE A 9 -12.08 -11.64 4.54
N LEU A 10 -12.35 -10.55 3.82
CA LEU A 10 -11.33 -9.55 3.46
C LEU A 10 -10.82 -8.78 4.70
N MET A 11 -11.71 -8.42 5.62
CA MET A 11 -11.35 -7.75 6.87
C MET A 11 -10.63 -8.69 7.85
N THR A 12 -11.04 -9.96 7.94
CA THR A 12 -10.34 -11.01 8.71
C THR A 12 -8.96 -11.30 8.11
N PHE A 13 -8.83 -11.34 6.78
CA PHE A 13 -7.54 -11.52 6.11
C PHE A 13 -6.57 -10.35 6.35
N MET A 14 -7.08 -9.12 6.42
CA MET A 14 -6.26 -7.94 6.71
C MET A 14 -6.03 -7.64 8.20
N LEU A 15 -6.84 -8.18 9.13
CA LEU A 15 -6.82 -7.77 10.55
C LEU A 15 -6.78 -8.90 11.59
N HIS A 16 -7.10 -10.16 11.24
CA HIS A 16 -7.21 -11.27 12.20
C HIS A 16 -6.73 -12.59 11.59
N THR A 17 -5.41 -12.77 11.45
CA THR A 17 -4.81 -14.05 11.02
C THR A 17 -5.12 -15.21 11.97
N SER A 18 -5.49 -14.93 13.22
CA SER A 18 -5.83 -15.91 14.27
C SER A 18 -7.20 -16.57 14.10
N ASP A 19 -8.12 -15.96 13.34
CA ASP A 19 -9.51 -16.44 13.21
C ASP A 19 -9.76 -17.20 11.90
N MET A 20 -8.74 -17.31 11.04
CA MET A 20 -8.76 -18.24 9.92
C MET A 20 -8.08 -19.53 10.39
N ASN A 21 -8.80 -20.65 10.35
CA ASN A 21 -8.22 -22.00 10.58
C ASN A 21 -7.26 -22.38 9.43
N LEU A 22 -6.29 -21.53 9.12
CA LEU A 22 -5.26 -21.80 8.12
C LEU A 22 -4.25 -22.79 8.71
N PRO A 23 -3.75 -23.73 7.88
CA PRO A 23 -2.56 -24.48 8.23
C PRO A 23 -1.41 -23.55 8.65
N GLU A 24 -0.67 -23.94 9.69
CA GLU A 24 0.35 -23.11 10.32
C GLU A 24 1.44 -22.66 9.33
N ASP A 25 1.80 -23.53 8.39
CA ASP A 25 2.75 -23.26 7.31
C ASP A 25 2.26 -22.14 6.38
N ILE A 26 0.97 -22.13 6.04
CA ILE A 26 0.36 -21.09 5.22
C ILE A 26 0.33 -19.75 5.97
N ASN A 27 -0.05 -19.76 7.24
CA ASN A 27 -0.04 -18.54 8.06
C ASN A 27 1.38 -17.94 8.18
N ASN A 28 2.37 -18.79 8.47
CA ASN A 28 3.78 -18.39 8.54
C ASN A 28 4.28 -17.84 7.20
N HIS A 29 3.87 -18.46 6.08
CA HIS A 29 4.22 -17.97 4.75
C HIS A 29 3.62 -16.59 4.46
N ILE A 30 2.35 -16.35 4.82
CA ILE A 30 1.68 -15.06 4.66
C ILE A 30 2.40 -13.98 5.49
N ILE A 31 2.67 -14.26 6.76
CA ILE A 31 3.38 -13.31 7.66
C ILE A 31 4.76 -12.97 7.08
N LYS A 32 5.53 -13.99 6.67
CA LYS A 32 6.86 -13.80 6.08
C LYS A 32 6.82 -12.95 4.82
N THR A 33 5.88 -13.23 3.92
CA THR A 33 5.75 -12.52 2.65
C THR A 33 5.29 -11.09 2.86
N THR A 34 4.33 -10.85 3.75
CA THR A 34 3.90 -9.50 4.15
C THR A 34 5.05 -8.69 4.73
N ASN A 35 5.81 -9.25 5.67
CA ASN A 35 6.97 -8.59 6.26
C ASN A 35 8.04 -8.26 5.21
N ARG A 36 8.28 -9.16 4.26
CA ARG A 36 9.19 -8.92 3.14
C ARG A 36 8.71 -7.75 2.27
N THR A 37 7.42 -7.69 1.92
CA THR A 37 6.88 -6.59 1.12
C THR A 37 6.98 -5.24 1.85
N ILE A 38 6.65 -5.22 3.14
CA ILE A 38 6.81 -4.04 4.00
C ILE A 38 8.28 -3.57 4.01
N SER A 39 9.22 -4.49 4.11
CA SER A 39 10.66 -4.19 4.07
C SER A 39 11.11 -3.62 2.72
N ILE A 40 10.61 -4.16 1.61
CA ILE A 40 10.92 -3.65 0.26
C ILE A 40 10.42 -2.20 0.10
N ILE A 41 9.18 -1.91 0.49
CA ILE A 41 8.63 -0.55 0.44
C ILE A 41 9.50 0.41 1.27
N GLU A 42 9.92 -0.01 2.45
CA GLU A 42 10.79 0.79 3.32
C GLU A 42 12.17 1.06 2.68
N GLN A 43 12.76 0.07 2.02
CA GLN A 43 14.04 0.22 1.30
C GLN A 43 13.93 1.19 0.13
N VAL A 44 12.82 1.18 -0.62
CA VAL A 44 12.58 2.14 -1.70
C VAL A 44 12.55 3.58 -1.18
N PHE A 45 11.87 3.82 -0.05
CA PHE A 45 11.87 5.14 0.57
C PHE A 45 13.26 5.55 1.06
N LYS A 46 13.99 4.66 1.73
CA LYS A 46 15.38 4.94 2.17
C LYS A 46 16.28 5.31 0.99
N TYR A 47 16.20 4.54 -0.10
CA TYR A 47 16.95 4.83 -1.32
C TYR A 47 16.60 6.22 -1.88
N GLY A 48 15.32 6.58 -1.97
CA GLY A 48 14.91 7.91 -2.44
C GLY A 48 15.34 9.04 -1.50
N ILE A 49 15.37 8.83 -0.18
CA ILE A 49 15.92 9.80 0.79
C ILE A 49 17.42 9.98 0.55
N GLU A 50 18.18 8.89 0.43
CA GLU A 50 19.63 8.92 0.19
C GLU A 50 19.99 9.63 -1.13
N LYS A 51 19.11 9.57 -2.13
CA LYS A 51 19.26 10.28 -3.42
C LYS A 51 18.74 11.72 -3.40
N GLY A 52 18.14 12.18 -2.31
CA GLY A 52 17.52 13.50 -2.21
C GLY A 52 16.21 13.64 -3.01
N GLU A 53 15.63 12.53 -3.44
CA GLU A 53 14.33 12.49 -4.13
C GLU A 53 13.17 12.72 -3.14
N PHE A 54 13.30 12.20 -1.92
CA PHE A 54 12.35 12.37 -0.82
C PHE A 54 12.94 13.17 0.35
N PRO A 55 12.12 13.95 1.10
CA PRO A 55 12.60 14.67 2.28
C PRO A 55 13.16 13.72 3.35
N PRO A 56 14.27 14.06 4.02
CA PRO A 56 14.89 13.19 5.02
C PRO A 56 14.09 13.07 6.32
N ASP A 57 13.16 13.99 6.55
CA ASP A 57 12.32 14.11 7.73
C ASP A 57 10.94 13.43 7.58
N ILE A 58 10.67 12.77 6.44
CA ILE A 58 9.42 12.04 6.28
C ILE A 58 9.27 10.95 7.34
N ASN A 59 8.05 10.79 7.86
CA ASN A 59 7.74 9.65 8.71
C ASN A 59 7.71 8.38 7.85
N LEU A 60 8.84 7.67 7.83
CA LEU A 60 9.04 6.48 7.00
C LEU A 60 8.00 5.39 7.27
N ARG A 61 7.66 5.14 8.54
CA ARG A 61 6.67 4.13 8.94
C ARG A 61 5.28 4.46 8.39
N MET A 62 4.86 5.72 8.50
CA MET A 62 3.57 6.17 7.99
C MET A 62 3.51 6.09 6.46
N ASN A 63 4.56 6.54 5.77
CA ASN A 63 4.63 6.48 4.31
C ASN A 63 4.59 5.04 3.80
N ARG A 64 5.36 4.16 4.41
CA ARG A 64 5.35 2.72 4.11
C ARG A 64 3.96 2.11 4.31
N ASN A 65 3.29 2.42 5.43
CA ASN A 65 1.94 1.93 5.69
C ASN A 65 0.90 2.48 4.70
N ALA A 66 1.04 3.75 4.27
CA ALA A 66 0.16 4.35 3.27
C ALA A 66 0.29 3.67 1.91
N ILE A 67 1.52 3.40 1.45
CA ILE A 67 1.76 2.65 0.21
C ILE A 67 1.23 1.21 0.33
N TRP A 68 1.48 0.53 1.44
CA TRP A 68 0.93 -0.80 1.69
C TRP A 68 -0.61 -0.81 1.60
N GLY A 69 -1.27 0.16 2.22
CA GLY A 69 -2.74 0.31 2.16
C GLY A 69 -3.25 0.59 0.75
N LEU A 70 -2.60 1.49 0.01
CA LEU A 70 -2.94 1.83 -1.38
C LEU A 70 -2.89 0.59 -2.29
N LEU A 71 -1.79 -0.17 -2.23
CA LEU A 71 -1.61 -1.36 -3.07
C LEU A 71 -2.66 -2.42 -2.77
N ASN A 72 -2.88 -2.72 -1.48
CA ASN A 72 -3.90 -3.70 -1.08
C ASN A 72 -5.31 -3.26 -1.45
N GLY A 73 -5.62 -1.96 -1.33
CA GLY A 73 -6.91 -1.40 -1.71
C GLY A 73 -7.19 -1.56 -3.20
N ILE A 74 -6.23 -1.22 -4.07
CA ILE A 74 -6.37 -1.34 -5.52
C ILE A 74 -6.53 -2.81 -5.93
N ILE A 75 -5.67 -3.70 -5.41
CA ILE A 75 -5.74 -5.13 -5.74
C ILE A 75 -7.08 -5.71 -5.29
N SER A 76 -7.51 -5.42 -4.06
CA SER A 76 -8.79 -5.92 -3.53
C SER A 76 -9.97 -5.43 -4.38
N LEU A 77 -10.01 -4.14 -4.72
CA LEU A 77 -11.06 -3.58 -5.57
C LEU A 77 -11.19 -4.37 -6.88
N HIS A 78 -10.09 -4.59 -7.59
CA HIS A 78 -10.14 -5.24 -8.90
C HIS A 78 -10.33 -6.77 -8.85
N LEU A 79 -9.95 -7.42 -7.74
CA LEU A 79 -10.26 -8.81 -7.51
C LEU A 79 -11.76 -9.03 -7.26
N PHE A 80 -12.45 -8.11 -6.58
CA PHE A 80 -13.84 -8.32 -6.15
C PHE A 80 -14.90 -7.58 -6.98
N THR A 81 -14.56 -6.50 -7.69
CA THR A 81 -15.55 -5.68 -8.43
C THR A 81 -15.29 -5.59 -9.94
N GLY A 82 -14.24 -6.23 -10.46
CA GLY A 82 -13.79 -6.10 -11.86
C GLY A 82 -14.05 -7.34 -12.73
N LYS A 83 -14.26 -7.12 -14.04
CA LYS A 83 -14.18 -8.19 -15.05
C LYS A 83 -12.78 -8.80 -15.02
N GLU A 84 -12.70 -10.12 -15.16
CA GLU A 84 -11.43 -10.84 -15.11
C GLU A 84 -10.53 -10.52 -16.32
N SER A 85 -11.13 -10.32 -17.49
CA SER A 85 -10.43 -9.84 -18.69
C SER A 85 -9.88 -8.42 -18.48
N GLY A 86 -8.57 -8.24 -18.65
CA GLY A 86 -7.94 -6.92 -18.53
C GLY A 86 -7.62 -6.49 -17.09
N ARG A 87 -7.84 -7.37 -16.10
CA ARG A 87 -7.69 -7.04 -14.67
C ARG A 87 -6.27 -6.57 -14.32
N THR A 88 -5.26 -7.25 -14.86
CA THR A 88 -3.85 -6.93 -14.60
C THR A 88 -3.49 -5.54 -15.11
N GLU A 89 -3.93 -5.21 -16.32
CA GLU A 89 -3.67 -3.92 -16.98
C GLU A 89 -4.31 -2.78 -16.19
N VAL A 90 -5.56 -2.98 -15.75
CA VAL A 90 -6.27 -2.01 -14.91
C VAL A 90 -5.55 -1.83 -13.57
N ILE A 91 -5.24 -2.92 -12.85
CA ILE A 91 -4.49 -2.86 -11.57
C ILE A 91 -3.19 -2.07 -11.75
N HIS A 92 -2.39 -2.41 -12.77
CA HIS A 92 -1.12 -1.73 -13.02
C HIS A 92 -1.31 -0.25 -13.33
N SER A 93 -2.29 0.12 -14.15
CA SER A 93 -2.57 1.51 -14.49
C SER A 93 -3.06 2.33 -13.29
N THR A 94 -3.88 1.73 -12.42
CA THR A 94 -4.37 2.36 -11.19
C THR A 94 -3.27 2.52 -10.15
N ILE A 95 -2.41 1.51 -9.97
CA ILE A 95 -1.23 1.61 -9.10
C ILE A 95 -0.32 2.74 -9.58
N LYS A 96 -0.01 2.78 -10.89
CA LYS A 96 0.86 3.82 -11.46
C LYS A 96 0.29 5.22 -11.20
N SER A 97 -0.97 5.43 -11.55
CA SER A 97 -1.66 6.71 -11.34
C SER A 97 -1.69 7.12 -9.85
N GLY A 98 -1.98 6.16 -8.96
CA GLY A 98 -2.01 6.39 -7.51
C GLY A 98 -0.65 6.78 -6.96
N LEU A 99 0.43 6.11 -7.38
CA LEU A 99 1.80 6.43 -6.98
C LEU A 99 2.25 7.80 -7.49
N GLU A 100 1.90 8.17 -8.74
CA GLU A 100 2.20 9.49 -9.29
C GLU A 100 1.56 10.62 -8.46
N ILE A 101 0.29 10.45 -8.07
CA ILE A 101 -0.41 11.40 -7.20
C ILE A 101 0.25 11.46 -5.82
N TYR A 102 0.57 10.31 -5.24
CA TYR A 102 1.21 10.20 -3.93
C TYR A 102 2.56 10.94 -3.90
N ILE A 103 3.44 10.66 -4.87
CA ILE A 103 4.77 11.27 -4.99
C ILE A 103 4.65 12.79 -5.20
N ARG A 104 3.71 13.23 -6.05
CA ARG A 104 3.45 14.67 -6.25
C ARG A 104 3.01 15.35 -4.95
N GLY A 105 2.17 14.69 -4.16
CA GLY A 105 1.75 15.16 -2.84
C GLY A 105 2.94 15.39 -1.90
N MET A 106 3.88 14.45 -1.86
CA MET A 106 5.11 14.58 -1.07
C MET A 106 6.02 15.72 -1.55
N GLY A 107 6.14 15.93 -2.86
CA GLY A 107 6.95 16.99 -3.44
C GLY A 107 6.43 18.41 -3.15
N ASN A 108 5.12 18.59 -3.10
CA ASN A 108 4.47 19.89 -2.89
C ASN A 108 4.53 20.42 -1.45
N SER A 109 4.82 19.57 -0.46
CA SER A 109 5.06 20.01 0.92
C SER A 109 6.23 21.01 1.03
N ARG A 110 7.18 20.96 0.07
CA ARG A 110 8.32 21.90 -0.01
C ARG A 110 7.95 23.35 -0.34
N LYS A 111 6.79 23.60 -0.98
CA LYS A 111 6.42 24.97 -1.42
C LYS A 111 5.72 25.81 -0.36
N LYS A 112 5.25 25.21 0.74
CA LYS A 112 4.49 25.94 1.77
C LYS A 112 5.36 26.59 2.86
N GLU A 113 6.61 26.19 3.01
CA GLU A 113 7.51 26.73 4.03
C GLU A 113 8.39 27.91 3.54
N GLY A 114 8.32 28.26 2.25
CA GLY A 114 9.04 29.40 1.66
C GLY A 114 8.22 30.70 1.54
N GLY A 115 6.98 30.72 2.04
CA GLY A 115 6.15 31.91 2.05
C GLY A 115 6.54 32.85 3.19
N VAL A 116 7.55 33.68 2.95
CA VAL A 116 7.87 34.83 3.81
C VAL A 116 6.62 35.71 3.90
N PHE A 117 6.07 35.83 5.11
CA PHE A 117 5.19 36.95 5.44
C PHE A 117 6.06 38.20 5.45
N VAL A 118 5.87 39.05 4.44
CA VAL A 118 6.17 40.49 4.51
C VAL A 118 4.85 41.20 4.69
#